data_AF-J3CVM3-F1
#
_entry.id   AF-J3CVM3-F1
#
_cell.length_a   1.000
_cell.length_b   1.000
_cell.length_c   1.000
_cell.angle_alpha   90.00
_cell.angle_beta   90.00
_cell.angle_gamma   90.00
#
_symmetry.space_group_name_H-M   'P 1'
#
loop_
_entity.id
_entity.type
_entity.pdbx_description
1 polymer ?
#
loop_
_entity_poly.entity_id
_entity_poly.type
_entity_poly.pdbx_seq_one_letter_code
_entity_poly.pdbx_strand_id
1 'polypeptide(L)'
;MTDETHGNLDRLLQSGGVRLGRAQRDRLGWLVGQHGTPTLDDFGAGRRNGVIILKEPLSGAAAELFYRSLTPGSAVVIPRSENPGFDFLKSKLTEFGTVGPCGAEGPHEMWWGGIGWSKFLSAADASTVRPRIVSCHPRGGDATAAFALRHSLERFDLACHIEPIDTQFNDRILCFEKAEFMLRMWNKYREPLLFVDAGATLREAPLLPSFLGCDVALHKWNRWEMSARTLYFGRSGRAESLLRTWQQLAASYPAIWEGYLLDQAWSLTSSQVPLDTVWLPRSYHALKGDLGAMRATLLHDQQTTTLELGPDPAFAGIVRAARRAGRTGARDAFMVMTSKAETDNGIAVILRDVSASDAGAVAATVEAVTGAYATDCGGYGRLELSLCAWQEDVGAAREAAAQARYRILEIAPGQRIANDFFAAHASDNAVMTARHLFP
;
A
#
# COMPACT_ATOMS: atom_id res chain seq x y z
N MET A 1 -19.17 11.43 12.75
CA MET A 1 -18.45 12.69 13.10
C MET A 1 -19.42 13.84 12.88
N THR A 2 -19.32 14.92 13.66
CA THR A 2 -20.10 16.14 13.41
C THR A 2 -19.49 16.99 12.29
N ASP A 3 -20.28 17.85 11.67
CA ASP A 3 -19.80 18.76 10.61
C ASP A 3 -18.71 19.71 11.12
N GLU A 4 -18.81 20.15 12.38
CA GLU A 4 -17.76 20.93 13.04
C GLU A 4 -16.41 20.20 13.12
N THR A 5 -16.41 18.88 13.31
CA THR A 5 -15.15 18.11 13.35
C THR A 5 -14.48 18.08 11.99
N HIS A 6 -15.25 17.95 10.90
CA HIS A 6 -14.73 18.03 9.54
C HIS A 6 -14.21 19.45 9.21
N GLY A 7 -15.01 20.49 9.51
CA GLY A 7 -14.61 21.88 9.31
C GLY A 7 -13.40 22.32 10.16
N ASN A 8 -13.12 21.64 11.28
CA ASN A 8 -11.88 21.81 12.04
C ASN A 8 -10.70 21.10 11.38
N LEU A 9 -10.88 19.88 10.89
CA LEU A 9 -9.85 19.10 10.21
C LEU A 9 -9.40 19.76 8.89
N ASP A 10 -10.34 20.21 8.05
CA ASP A 10 -9.99 20.86 6.79
C ASP A 10 -9.25 22.18 7.01
N ARG A 11 -9.66 23.00 8.00
CA ARG A 11 -8.91 24.21 8.39
C ARG A 11 -7.51 23.89 8.88
N LEU A 12 -7.35 22.81 9.66
CA LEU A 12 -6.03 22.35 10.10
C LEU A 12 -5.17 21.99 8.90
N LEU A 13 -5.63 21.10 8.01
CA LEU A 13 -4.90 20.67 6.80
C LEU A 13 -4.54 21.85 5.88
N GLN A 14 -5.46 22.79 5.67
CA GLN A 14 -5.23 24.02 4.92
C GLN A 14 -4.13 24.88 5.56
N SER A 15 -4.20 25.13 6.87
CA SER A 15 -3.16 25.88 7.59
C SER A 15 -1.80 25.18 7.59
N GLY A 16 -1.80 23.84 7.48
CA GLY A 16 -0.59 23.04 7.33
C GLY A 16 0.03 23.08 5.93
N GLY A 17 -0.73 23.43 4.88
CA GLY A 17 -0.33 23.19 3.49
C GLY A 17 -0.35 21.71 3.12
N VAL A 18 -1.26 20.93 3.72
CA VAL A 18 -1.33 19.46 3.55
C VAL A 18 -2.45 19.11 2.57
N ARG A 19 -2.09 18.68 1.36
CA ARG A 19 -3.04 18.24 0.32
C ARG A 19 -3.29 16.73 0.41
N LEU A 20 -4.45 16.37 0.95
CA LEU A 20 -4.95 14.99 0.98
C LEU A 20 -6.11 14.82 0.00
N GLY A 21 -6.18 13.67 -0.67
CA GLY A 21 -7.35 13.28 -1.46
C GLY A 21 -8.45 12.68 -0.60
N ARG A 22 -9.60 12.35 -1.20
CA ARG A 22 -10.79 11.87 -0.46
C ARG A 22 -10.50 10.64 0.42
N ALA A 23 -9.93 9.59 -0.15
CA ALA A 23 -9.61 8.36 0.59
C ALA A 23 -8.69 8.59 1.80
N GLN A 24 -7.74 9.51 1.65
CA GLN A 24 -6.80 9.89 2.71
C GLN A 24 -7.50 10.71 3.80
N ARG A 25 -8.40 11.65 3.44
CA ARG A 25 -9.28 12.34 4.38
C ARG A 25 -10.20 11.38 5.12
N ASP A 26 -10.79 10.39 4.44
CA ASP A 26 -11.68 9.40 5.04
C ASP A 26 -10.93 8.58 6.14
N ARG A 27 -9.73 8.08 5.81
CA ARG A 27 -8.85 7.38 6.78
C ARG A 27 -8.37 8.29 7.92
N LEU A 28 -8.05 9.55 7.65
CA LEU A 28 -7.65 10.52 8.67
C LEU A 28 -8.82 10.89 9.60
N GLY A 29 -10.02 11.08 9.06
CA GLY A 29 -11.25 11.28 9.83
C GLY A 29 -11.56 10.10 10.74
N TRP A 30 -11.43 8.87 10.22
CA TRP A 30 -11.52 7.66 11.03
C TRP A 30 -10.49 7.65 12.17
N LEU A 31 -9.22 7.98 11.90
CA LEU A 31 -8.17 8.07 12.92
C LEU A 31 -8.49 9.11 13.99
N VAL A 32 -9.00 10.29 13.62
CA VAL A 32 -9.45 11.33 14.54
C VAL A 32 -10.64 10.82 15.39
N GLY A 33 -11.57 10.08 14.80
CA GLY A 33 -12.66 9.42 15.52
C GLY A 33 -12.17 8.39 16.55
N GLN A 34 -11.07 7.69 16.28
CA GLN A 34 -10.50 6.69 17.20
C GLN A 34 -9.56 7.29 18.25
N HIS A 35 -8.75 8.30 17.90
CA HIS A 35 -7.69 8.84 18.76
C HIS A 35 -7.99 10.18 19.40
N GLY A 36 -8.96 10.93 18.87
CA GLY A 36 -9.26 12.30 19.29
C GLY A 36 -8.60 13.34 18.39
N THR A 37 -8.63 14.60 18.84
CA THR A 37 -8.24 15.79 18.07
C THR A 37 -6.87 15.65 17.41
N PRO A 38 -6.74 16.03 16.11
CA PRO A 38 -5.46 16.05 15.42
C PRO A 38 -4.64 17.31 15.75
N THR A 39 -3.32 17.17 15.79
CA THR A 39 -2.36 18.29 15.86
C THR A 39 -1.38 18.24 14.68
N LEU A 40 -0.88 19.41 14.25
CA LEU A 40 0.20 19.54 13.27
C LEU A 40 1.50 19.88 13.98
N ASP A 41 2.56 19.10 13.71
CA ASP A 41 3.95 19.42 14.09
C ASP A 41 4.14 19.90 15.55
N ASP A 42 3.26 19.50 16.48
CA ASP A 42 3.32 19.94 17.87
C ASP A 42 4.51 19.26 18.55
N PHE A 43 5.63 19.98 18.68
CA PHE A 43 6.83 19.49 19.35
C PHE A 43 6.90 19.82 20.85
N GLY A 44 5.77 20.20 21.47
CA GLY A 44 5.68 20.51 22.89
C GLY A 44 6.27 19.43 23.81
N ALA A 45 6.85 19.89 24.93
CA ALA A 45 7.46 19.04 25.94
C ALA A 45 6.39 18.34 26.81
N GLY A 46 5.85 17.22 26.33
CA GLY A 46 4.84 16.44 27.05
C GLY A 46 4.62 15.04 26.45
N ARG A 47 3.84 14.21 27.17
CA ARG A 47 3.31 12.94 26.62
C ARG A 47 2.21 13.26 25.61
N ARG A 48 2.23 12.60 24.45
CA ARG A 48 1.32 12.90 23.34
C ARG A 48 0.22 11.85 23.22
N ASN A 49 -1.02 12.30 23.11
CA ASN A 49 -2.20 11.50 22.76
C ASN A 49 -2.88 12.15 21.54
N GLY A 50 -3.76 11.42 20.85
CA GLY A 50 -4.45 11.94 19.67
C GLY A 50 -3.76 11.56 18.36
N VAL A 51 -4.17 12.24 17.28
CA VAL A 51 -3.56 12.10 15.96
C VAL A 51 -2.50 13.18 15.80
N ILE A 52 -1.28 12.80 15.40
CA ILE A 52 -0.15 13.71 15.23
C ILE A 52 0.24 13.68 13.75
N ILE A 53 -0.01 14.77 13.05
CA ILE A 53 0.32 14.93 11.63
C ILE A 53 1.72 15.57 11.56
N LEU A 54 2.68 14.84 10.98
CA LEU A 54 4.04 15.31 10.76
C LEU A 54 4.21 15.72 9.30
N LYS A 55 4.42 17.02 9.07
CA LYS A 55 4.57 17.57 7.71
C LYS A 55 5.99 17.50 7.18
N GLU A 56 6.97 17.63 8.07
CA GLU A 56 8.39 17.71 7.75
C GLU A 56 9.21 16.59 8.42
N PRO A 57 10.28 16.10 7.77
CA PRO A 57 11.20 15.14 8.36
C PRO A 57 11.83 15.62 9.67
N LEU A 58 11.93 14.74 10.65
CA LEU A 58 12.64 15.01 11.91
C LEU A 58 14.10 14.63 11.79
N SER A 59 14.99 15.46 12.36
CA SER A 59 16.39 15.05 12.59
C SER A 59 16.45 13.82 13.50
N GLY A 60 17.53 13.03 13.43
CA GLY A 60 17.65 11.79 14.21
C GLY A 60 17.40 11.99 15.71
N ALA A 61 17.94 13.05 16.30
CA ALA A 61 17.72 13.39 17.72
C ALA A 61 16.26 13.80 18.01
N ALA A 62 15.65 14.59 17.13
CA ALA A 62 14.24 14.99 17.28
C ALA A 62 13.29 13.79 17.14
N ALA A 63 13.58 12.84 16.23
CA ALA A 63 12.82 11.61 16.05
C ALA A 63 12.92 10.67 17.26
N GLU A 64 14.08 10.59 17.95
CA GLU A 64 14.23 9.84 19.21
C GLU A 64 13.38 10.44 20.34
N LEU A 65 13.42 11.77 20.51
CA LEU A 65 12.61 12.47 21.51
C LEU A 65 11.11 12.35 21.20
N PHE A 66 10.74 12.51 19.94
CA PHE A 66 9.38 12.29 19.44
C PHE A 66 8.90 10.87 19.78
N TYR A 67 9.65 9.84 19.38
CA TYR A 67 9.30 8.43 19.64
C TYR A 67 9.08 8.16 21.14
N ARG A 68 9.96 8.68 22.01
CA ARG A 68 9.86 8.54 23.47
C ARG A 68 8.68 9.30 24.10
N SER A 69 8.10 10.27 23.39
CA SER A 69 6.94 11.05 23.87
C SER A 69 5.59 10.42 23.51
N LEU A 70 5.55 9.43 22.61
CA LEU A 70 4.34 8.74 22.19
C LEU A 70 3.80 7.80 23.27
N THR A 71 2.50 7.53 23.20
CA THR A 71 1.77 6.56 24.04
C THR A 71 1.01 5.58 23.14
N PRO A 72 0.43 4.49 23.68
CA PRO A 72 -0.48 3.63 22.91
C PRO A 72 -1.77 4.34 22.46
N GLY A 73 -2.03 5.55 22.99
CA GLY A 73 -3.12 6.42 22.59
C GLY A 73 -2.77 7.36 21.42
N SER A 74 -1.51 7.41 20.95
CA SER A 74 -1.10 8.23 19.80
C SER A 74 -1.29 7.47 18.47
N ALA A 75 -1.67 8.19 17.43
CA ALA A 75 -1.48 7.79 16.03
C ALA A 75 -0.63 8.84 15.32
N VAL A 76 0.38 8.41 14.57
CA VAL A 76 1.26 9.28 13.78
C VAL A 76 0.83 9.18 12.32
N VAL A 77 0.64 10.31 11.65
CA VAL A 77 0.27 10.41 10.23
C VAL A 77 1.33 11.22 9.50
N ILE A 78 1.80 10.70 8.38
CA ILE A 78 2.79 11.34 7.50
C ILE A 78 2.14 11.48 6.13
N PRO A 79 1.73 12.68 5.69
CA PRO A 79 0.96 12.89 4.48
C PRO A 79 1.80 13.00 3.20
N ARG A 80 3.13 12.90 3.32
CA ARG A 80 4.15 12.95 2.25
C ARG A 80 5.13 11.79 2.42
N SER A 81 4.60 10.59 2.70
CA SER A 81 5.39 9.49 3.26
C SER A 81 6.37 8.84 2.29
N GLU A 82 6.24 9.11 1.00
CA GLU A 82 7.17 8.74 -0.05
C GLU A 82 8.53 9.45 0.08
N ASN A 83 8.62 10.58 0.79
CA ASN A 83 9.89 11.26 1.00
C ASN A 83 10.83 10.44 1.93
N PRO A 84 12.08 10.15 1.51
CA PRO A 84 13.02 9.34 2.29
C PRO A 84 13.41 9.93 3.66
N GLY A 85 13.27 11.25 3.87
CA GLY A 85 13.58 11.89 5.15
C GLY A 85 12.77 11.33 6.33
N PHE A 86 11.56 10.82 6.08
CA PHE A 86 10.73 10.19 7.10
C PHE A 86 11.18 8.77 7.49
N ASP A 87 12.07 8.13 6.73
CA ASP A 87 12.41 6.71 6.90
C ASP A 87 13.01 6.40 8.28
N PHE A 88 13.82 7.31 8.84
CA PHE A 88 14.38 7.12 10.18
C PHE A 88 13.29 6.99 11.25
N LEU A 89 12.28 7.88 11.23
CA LEU A 89 11.17 7.79 12.17
C LEU A 89 10.26 6.59 11.87
N LYS A 90 9.91 6.35 10.61
CA LYS A 90 9.09 5.18 10.21
C LYS A 90 9.75 3.87 10.68
N SER A 91 11.08 3.77 10.65
CA SER A 91 11.82 2.57 11.10
C SER A 91 11.72 2.27 12.61
N LYS A 92 11.34 3.26 13.43
CA LYS A 92 11.16 3.14 14.89
C LYS A 92 9.71 2.86 15.28
N LEU A 93 8.77 3.20 14.41
CA LEU A 93 7.34 3.04 14.66
C LEU A 93 6.86 1.67 14.16
N THR A 94 5.78 1.19 14.75
CA THR A 94 4.95 0.18 14.11
C THR A 94 4.14 0.88 13.04
N GLU A 95 4.43 0.56 11.78
CA GLU A 95 3.58 0.90 10.64
C GLU A 95 2.22 0.18 10.78
N PHE A 96 1.12 0.92 10.61
CA PHE A 96 -0.23 0.38 10.67
C PHE A 96 -0.89 0.28 9.29
N GLY A 97 -0.64 1.26 8.42
CA GLY A 97 -1.18 1.27 7.07
C GLY A 97 -0.67 2.42 6.20
N THR A 98 -1.07 2.38 4.93
CA THR A 98 -0.83 3.44 3.95
C THR A 98 -2.06 3.63 3.07
N VAL A 99 -2.27 4.86 2.59
CA VAL A 99 -3.25 5.18 1.55
C VAL A 99 -2.52 5.81 0.37
N GLY A 100 -2.59 5.14 -0.79
CA GLY A 100 -1.94 5.60 -2.02
C GLY A 100 -2.38 6.99 -2.49
N PRO A 101 -1.65 7.60 -3.44
CA PRO A 101 -1.98 8.90 -4.02
C PRO A 101 -3.34 8.89 -4.75
N CYS A 102 -4.02 10.03 -4.69
CA CYS A 102 -5.35 10.29 -5.22
C CYS A 102 -5.32 11.11 -6.53
N GLY A 103 -4.31 10.91 -7.38
CA GLY A 103 -4.02 11.81 -8.49
C GLY A 103 -3.72 13.24 -7.99
N ALA A 104 -4.01 14.25 -8.82
CA ALA A 104 -3.75 15.65 -8.47
C ALA A 104 -4.39 16.11 -7.15
N GLU A 105 -5.55 15.57 -6.75
CA GLU A 105 -6.27 16.00 -5.54
C GLU A 105 -5.62 15.58 -4.21
N GLY A 106 -4.69 14.63 -4.26
CA GLY A 106 -3.89 14.20 -3.12
C GLY A 106 -2.68 13.43 -3.63
N PRO A 107 -1.68 14.11 -4.19
CA PRO A 107 -0.68 13.48 -5.06
C PRO A 107 0.43 12.76 -4.28
N HIS A 108 0.33 12.71 -2.96
CA HIS A 108 1.27 12.09 -2.04
C HIS A 108 0.77 10.76 -1.51
N GLU A 109 1.67 9.92 -0.98
CA GLU A 109 1.28 8.76 -0.17
C GLU A 109 1.08 9.18 1.29
N MET A 110 -0.02 8.73 1.90
CA MET A 110 -0.26 8.94 3.33
C MET A 110 0.08 7.67 4.10
N TRP A 111 1.07 7.73 4.98
CA TRP A 111 1.42 6.65 5.91
C TRP A 111 0.85 6.93 7.29
N TRP A 112 0.47 5.87 8.01
CA TRP A 112 0.07 5.99 9.41
C TRP A 112 0.56 4.81 10.27
N GLY A 113 0.85 5.11 11.54
CA GLY A 113 1.50 4.19 12.47
C GLY A 113 1.48 4.67 13.91
N GLY A 114 2.22 3.99 14.78
CA GLY A 114 2.30 4.31 16.21
C GLY A 114 3.27 3.37 16.95
N ILE A 115 3.11 3.22 18.27
CA ILE A 115 4.01 2.35 19.06
C ILE A 115 3.50 0.91 19.23
N GLY A 116 2.26 0.60 18.81
CA GLY A 116 1.74 -0.77 18.83
C GLY A 116 0.22 -0.88 18.66
N TRP A 117 -0.24 -2.11 18.42
CA TRP A 117 -1.62 -2.44 18.00
C TRP A 117 -2.65 -2.57 19.13
N SER A 118 -2.24 -2.50 20.40
CA SER A 118 -3.08 -2.88 21.56
C SER A 118 -4.45 -2.20 21.57
N LYS A 119 -4.50 -0.90 21.27
CA LYS A 119 -5.74 -0.13 21.21
C LYS A 119 -6.74 -0.65 20.18
N PHE A 120 -6.27 -1.02 18.99
CA PHE A 120 -7.15 -1.52 17.93
C PHE A 120 -7.57 -2.98 18.15
N LEU A 121 -6.68 -3.80 18.72
CA LEU A 121 -7.00 -5.20 19.06
C LEU A 121 -8.16 -5.27 20.05
N SER A 122 -8.12 -4.48 21.14
CA SER A 122 -9.23 -4.43 22.11
C SER A 122 -10.53 -3.81 21.57
N ALA A 123 -10.47 -3.04 20.49
CA ALA A 123 -11.66 -2.44 19.87
C ALA A 123 -12.26 -3.33 18.76
N ALA A 124 -11.47 -4.21 18.15
CA ALA A 124 -11.88 -5.05 17.03
C ALA A 124 -13.01 -6.03 17.39
N ASP A 125 -13.04 -6.52 18.63
CA ASP A 125 -14.08 -7.42 19.14
C ASP A 125 -15.50 -6.81 19.06
N ALA A 126 -15.59 -5.48 19.24
CA ALA A 126 -16.82 -4.72 19.15
C ALA A 126 -17.26 -4.40 17.71
N SER A 127 -16.49 -4.79 16.69
CA SER A 127 -16.89 -4.65 15.29
C SER A 127 -18.20 -5.38 15.03
N THR A 128 -19.14 -4.74 14.32
CA THR A 128 -20.36 -5.39 13.82
C THR A 128 -20.16 -5.99 12.42
N VAL A 129 -19.11 -5.58 11.70
CA VAL A 129 -18.79 -6.09 10.36
C VAL A 129 -17.97 -7.37 10.52
N ARG A 130 -18.58 -8.51 10.17
CA ARG A 130 -17.95 -9.83 10.13
C ARG A 130 -17.52 -10.14 8.69
N PRO A 131 -16.23 -10.45 8.41
CA PRO A 131 -15.83 -10.95 7.10
C PRO A 131 -16.29 -12.41 6.94
N ARG A 132 -16.59 -12.84 5.71
CA ARG A 132 -16.64 -14.27 5.41
C ARG A 132 -15.22 -14.81 5.35
N ILE A 133 -14.95 -15.86 6.11
CA ILE A 133 -13.67 -16.55 6.04
C ILE A 133 -13.69 -17.49 4.85
N VAL A 134 -12.73 -17.35 3.95
CA VAL A 134 -12.62 -18.18 2.74
C VAL A 134 -11.32 -18.95 2.73
N SER A 135 -11.37 -20.21 2.32
CA SER A 135 -10.20 -21.07 2.23
C SER A 135 -10.40 -22.13 1.14
N CYS A 136 -9.30 -22.63 0.59
CA CYS A 136 -9.29 -23.72 -0.35
C CYS A 136 -8.16 -24.70 -0.01
N HIS A 137 -8.33 -25.95 -0.45
CA HIS A 137 -7.32 -27.00 -0.35
C HIS A 137 -7.34 -27.87 -1.62
N PRO A 138 -6.25 -28.59 -1.96
CA PRO A 138 -6.26 -29.53 -3.08
C PRO A 138 -7.33 -30.61 -2.89
N ARG A 139 -8.07 -30.95 -3.95
CA ARG A 139 -9.09 -32.01 -3.92
C ARG A 139 -8.50 -33.39 -3.62
N GLY A 140 -7.28 -33.67 -4.10
CA GLY A 140 -6.55 -34.91 -3.85
C GLY A 140 -5.73 -34.94 -2.56
N GLY A 141 -5.71 -33.85 -1.79
CA GLY A 141 -4.93 -33.71 -0.56
C GLY A 141 -5.68 -34.12 0.71
N ASP A 142 -4.96 -34.14 1.84
CA ASP A 142 -5.55 -34.37 3.16
C ASP A 142 -6.44 -33.18 3.59
N ALA A 143 -7.72 -33.46 3.82
CA ALA A 143 -8.71 -32.48 4.27
C ALA A 143 -8.68 -32.22 5.80
N THR A 144 -7.89 -32.97 6.59
CA THR A 144 -7.84 -32.86 8.06
C THR A 144 -7.56 -31.43 8.54
N ALA A 145 -6.64 -30.74 7.87
CA ALA A 145 -6.33 -29.34 8.18
C ALA A 145 -7.53 -28.40 7.93
N ALA A 146 -8.21 -28.56 6.78
CA ALA A 146 -9.41 -27.79 6.44
C ALA A 146 -10.57 -28.03 7.42
N PHE A 147 -10.70 -29.25 7.98
CA PHE A 147 -11.64 -29.55 9.06
C PHE A 147 -11.25 -28.86 10.38
N ALA A 148 -9.96 -28.84 10.74
CA ALA A 148 -9.47 -28.13 11.93
C ALA A 148 -9.74 -26.62 11.84
N LEU A 149 -9.48 -26.02 10.67
CA LEU A 149 -9.83 -24.63 10.38
C LEU A 149 -11.34 -24.39 10.55
N ARG A 150 -12.19 -25.21 9.90
CA ARG A 150 -13.65 -25.11 9.99
C ARG A 150 -14.15 -25.18 11.44
N HIS A 151 -13.73 -26.19 12.20
CA HIS A 151 -14.10 -26.32 13.61
C HIS A 151 -13.61 -25.12 14.44
N SER A 152 -12.44 -24.56 14.13
CA SER A 152 -11.96 -23.34 14.80
C SER A 152 -12.83 -22.11 14.52
N LEU A 153 -13.43 -22.02 13.33
CA LEU A 153 -14.33 -20.94 12.91
C LEU A 153 -15.72 -21.04 13.54
N GLU A 154 -16.25 -22.25 13.65
CA GLU A 154 -17.53 -22.55 14.31
C GLU A 154 -17.52 -22.09 15.79
N ARG A 155 -16.39 -22.24 16.50
CA ARG A 155 -16.23 -21.72 17.88
C ARG A 155 -16.36 -20.21 18.02
N PHE A 156 -16.17 -19.44 16.94
CA PHE A 156 -16.24 -17.98 16.94
C PHE A 156 -17.47 -17.44 16.19
N ASP A 157 -18.41 -18.31 15.81
CA ASP A 157 -19.60 -17.97 15.01
C ASP A 157 -19.24 -17.21 13.70
N LEU A 158 -18.18 -17.67 13.03
CA LEU A 158 -17.67 -17.05 11.81
C LEU A 158 -18.16 -17.77 10.56
N ALA A 159 -18.97 -17.07 9.77
CA ALA A 159 -19.42 -17.54 8.46
C ALA A 159 -18.21 -17.86 7.56
N CYS A 160 -18.16 -19.10 7.05
CA CYS A 160 -17.06 -19.57 6.23
C CYS A 160 -17.50 -20.05 4.84
N HIS A 161 -16.55 -20.17 3.91
CA HIS A 161 -16.64 -21.00 2.71
C HIS A 161 -15.29 -21.68 2.49
N ILE A 162 -15.25 -23.00 2.73
CA ILE A 162 -14.05 -23.83 2.58
C ILE A 162 -14.38 -24.94 1.60
N GLU A 163 -13.68 -25.00 0.47
CA GLU A 163 -13.93 -26.00 -0.58
C GLU A 163 -12.64 -26.64 -1.13
N PRO A 164 -12.68 -27.93 -1.49
CA PRO A 164 -11.64 -28.56 -2.30
C PRO A 164 -11.67 -28.00 -3.73
N ILE A 165 -10.52 -27.56 -4.21
CA ILE A 165 -10.30 -27.12 -5.61
C ILE A 165 -9.46 -28.14 -6.36
N ASP A 166 -9.69 -28.22 -7.67
CA ASP A 166 -8.84 -28.99 -8.58
C ASP A 166 -7.56 -28.19 -8.83
N THR A 167 -6.40 -28.83 -8.64
CA THR A 167 -5.07 -28.22 -8.70
C THR A 167 -4.20 -28.94 -9.72
N GLN A 168 -3.26 -28.23 -10.34
CA GLN A 168 -2.27 -28.78 -11.26
C GLN A 168 -1.37 -29.84 -10.57
N PHE A 169 -1.17 -29.68 -9.26
CA PHE A 169 -0.40 -30.60 -8.42
C PHE A 169 -1.26 -31.04 -7.23
N ASN A 170 -1.45 -32.34 -7.05
CA ASN A 170 -2.38 -32.91 -6.05
C ASN A 170 -2.07 -32.54 -4.60
N ASP A 171 -0.85 -32.09 -4.30
CA ASP A 171 -0.31 -31.85 -2.96
C ASP A 171 -0.28 -30.37 -2.53
N ARG A 172 -0.51 -29.42 -3.45
CA ARG A 172 -0.34 -27.98 -3.21
C ARG A 172 -1.30 -27.13 -4.04
N ILE A 173 -1.44 -25.86 -3.65
CA ILE A 173 -2.12 -24.83 -4.42
C ILE A 173 -1.07 -23.87 -4.98
N LEU A 174 -1.19 -23.51 -6.25
CA LEU A 174 -0.36 -22.50 -6.92
C LEU A 174 -0.97 -21.09 -6.74
N CYS A 175 -0.11 -20.07 -6.87
CA CYS A 175 -0.50 -18.65 -6.71
C CYS A 175 -1.73 -18.28 -7.57
N PHE A 176 -1.78 -18.71 -8.84
CA PHE A 176 -2.90 -18.39 -9.72
C PHE A 176 -4.19 -19.10 -9.31
N GLU A 177 -4.12 -20.35 -8.85
CA GLU A 177 -5.27 -21.13 -8.38
C GLU A 177 -5.88 -20.49 -7.13
N LYS A 178 -5.04 -19.98 -6.21
CA LYS A 178 -5.50 -19.21 -5.04
C LYS A 178 -6.13 -17.88 -5.45
N ALA A 179 -5.51 -17.13 -6.36
CA ALA A 179 -6.04 -15.85 -6.84
C ALA A 179 -7.37 -16.00 -7.60
N GLU A 180 -7.51 -17.05 -8.42
CA GLU A 180 -8.76 -17.41 -9.10
C GLU A 180 -9.85 -17.85 -8.12
N PHE A 181 -9.52 -18.67 -7.11
CA PHE A 181 -10.43 -19.01 -6.02
C PHE A 181 -10.93 -17.73 -5.33
N MET A 182 -10.01 -16.81 -4.99
CA MET A 182 -10.37 -15.54 -4.34
C MET A 182 -11.26 -14.66 -5.22
N LEU A 183 -11.00 -14.56 -6.52
CA LEU A 183 -11.86 -13.82 -7.46
C LEU A 183 -13.24 -14.49 -7.62
N ARG A 184 -13.31 -15.84 -7.61
CA ARG A 184 -14.57 -16.59 -7.57
C ARG A 184 -15.36 -16.28 -6.31
N MET A 185 -14.71 -16.26 -5.14
CA MET A 185 -15.35 -15.90 -3.87
C MET A 185 -15.80 -14.43 -3.84
N TRP A 186 -15.01 -13.51 -4.41
CA TRP A 186 -15.35 -12.09 -4.52
C TRP A 186 -16.65 -11.86 -5.29
N ASN A 187 -16.84 -12.58 -6.40
CA ASN A 187 -18.05 -12.48 -7.21
C ASN A 187 -19.27 -13.15 -6.55
N LYS A 188 -19.04 -14.20 -5.74
CA LYS A 188 -20.08 -15.01 -5.09
C LYS A 188 -20.67 -14.34 -3.84
N TYR A 189 -19.83 -13.68 -3.04
CA TYR A 189 -20.21 -13.11 -1.74
C TYR A 189 -20.29 -11.59 -1.78
N ARG A 190 -21.09 -10.97 -0.90
CA ARG A 190 -21.32 -9.52 -0.83
C ARG A 190 -20.66 -8.87 0.37
N GLU A 191 -20.37 -9.65 1.40
CA GLU A 191 -19.60 -9.33 2.58
C GLU A 191 -18.09 -9.28 2.28
N PRO A 192 -17.28 -8.56 3.08
CA PRO A 192 -15.81 -8.60 3.00
C PRO A 192 -15.27 -10.02 3.13
N LEU A 193 -14.14 -10.29 2.47
CA LEU A 193 -13.50 -11.60 2.51
C LEU A 193 -12.24 -11.54 3.37
N LEU A 194 -12.02 -12.58 4.17
CA LEU A 194 -10.72 -12.87 4.76
C LEU A 194 -10.29 -14.27 4.32
N PHE A 195 -9.30 -14.33 3.44
CA PHE A 195 -8.62 -15.57 3.11
C PHE A 195 -7.77 -16.01 4.29
N VAL A 196 -7.81 -17.31 4.58
CA VAL A 196 -6.91 -17.99 5.53
C VAL A 196 -6.54 -19.33 4.91
N ASP A 197 -5.24 -19.68 4.88
CA ASP A 197 -4.81 -21.00 4.41
C ASP A 197 -5.47 -22.14 5.19
N ALA A 198 -5.79 -23.24 4.49
CA ALA A 198 -6.42 -24.42 5.10
C ALA A 198 -5.57 -25.07 6.21
N GLY A 199 -4.27 -24.78 6.27
CA GLY A 199 -3.33 -25.20 7.31
C GLY A 199 -3.36 -24.37 8.60
N ALA A 200 -4.31 -23.45 8.77
CA ALA A 200 -4.38 -22.56 9.93
C ALA A 200 -5.46 -22.96 10.96
N THR A 201 -5.33 -22.43 12.17
CA THR A 201 -6.32 -22.50 13.24
C THR A 201 -6.51 -21.13 13.88
N LEU A 202 -7.77 -20.71 14.08
CA LEU A 202 -8.10 -19.51 14.84
C LEU A 202 -7.95 -19.77 16.35
N ARG A 203 -7.28 -18.84 17.05
CA ARG A 203 -7.30 -18.76 18.52
C ARG A 203 -8.13 -17.59 19.05
N GLU A 204 -8.40 -16.61 18.20
CA GLU A 204 -9.25 -15.44 18.44
C GLU A 204 -10.02 -15.12 17.14
N ALA A 205 -11.06 -14.30 17.21
CA ALA A 205 -11.79 -13.87 16.01
C ALA A 205 -10.97 -12.80 15.23
N PRO A 206 -10.67 -13.00 13.93
CA PRO A 206 -9.80 -12.09 13.16
C PRO A 206 -10.56 -10.86 12.64
N LEU A 207 -11.08 -10.05 13.57
CA LEU A 207 -12.01 -8.95 13.29
C LEU A 207 -11.34 -7.61 12.99
N LEU A 208 -10.03 -7.49 13.25
CA LEU A 208 -9.27 -6.26 13.07
C LEU A 208 -9.38 -5.65 11.65
N PRO A 209 -9.27 -6.40 10.53
CA PRO A 209 -9.38 -5.81 9.21
C PRO A 209 -10.74 -5.14 8.95
N SER A 210 -11.83 -5.80 9.35
CA SER A 210 -13.19 -5.30 9.22
C SER A 210 -13.47 -4.10 10.14
N PHE A 211 -12.92 -4.11 11.36
CA PHE A 211 -12.99 -2.96 12.27
C PHE A 211 -12.30 -1.71 11.69
N LEU A 212 -11.15 -1.91 11.04
CA LEU A 212 -10.39 -0.83 10.43
C LEU A 212 -11.03 -0.28 9.16
N GLY A 213 -11.94 -1.03 8.50
CA GLY A 213 -12.67 -0.58 7.32
C GLY A 213 -11.78 -0.24 6.11
N CYS A 214 -10.61 -0.87 6.00
CA CYS A 214 -9.66 -0.67 4.90
C CYS A 214 -10.11 -1.37 3.61
N ASP A 215 -9.49 -1.01 2.48
CA ASP A 215 -9.70 -1.75 1.23
C ASP A 215 -9.07 -3.15 1.32
N VAL A 216 -7.84 -3.24 1.84
CA VAL A 216 -7.05 -4.48 1.88
C VAL A 216 -6.27 -4.56 3.19
N ALA A 217 -6.14 -5.75 3.77
CA ALA A 217 -5.20 -5.98 4.88
C ALA A 217 -4.42 -7.28 4.72
N LEU A 218 -3.12 -7.23 5.00
CA LEU A 218 -2.19 -8.36 4.84
C LEU A 218 -0.96 -8.20 5.74
N HIS A 219 -0.17 -9.25 5.91
CA HIS A 219 1.03 -9.21 6.77
C HIS A 219 2.33 -8.96 5.98
N LYS A 220 3.15 -8.00 6.43
CA LYS A 220 4.55 -7.81 5.96
C LYS A 220 5.49 -8.79 6.66
N TRP A 221 5.78 -9.93 6.03
CA TRP A 221 6.84 -10.84 6.45
C TRP A 221 8.23 -10.23 6.19
N ASN A 222 9.21 -10.54 7.04
CA ASN A 222 10.57 -9.96 7.01
C ASN A 222 10.66 -8.41 6.89
N ARG A 223 9.58 -7.69 7.22
CA ARG A 223 9.37 -6.24 7.03
C ARG A 223 9.21 -5.76 5.57
N TRP A 224 9.22 -6.66 4.58
CA TRP A 224 9.10 -6.27 3.16
C TRP A 224 8.27 -7.23 2.31
N GLU A 225 8.36 -8.55 2.54
CA GLU A 225 7.60 -9.56 1.79
C GLU A 225 6.13 -9.52 2.15
N MET A 226 5.24 -9.56 1.15
CA MET A 226 3.82 -9.75 1.40
C MET A 226 3.51 -11.23 1.61
N SER A 227 2.77 -11.57 2.66
CA SER A 227 2.26 -12.93 2.83
C SER A 227 0.82 -13.05 2.34
N ALA A 228 0.59 -14.05 1.50
CA ALA A 228 -0.73 -14.45 1.01
C ALA A 228 -1.43 -15.51 1.88
N ARG A 229 -0.86 -15.86 3.05
CA ARG A 229 -1.46 -16.82 4.00
C ARG A 229 -2.68 -16.27 4.74
N THR A 230 -2.81 -14.95 4.79
CA THR A 230 -3.91 -14.25 5.45
C THR A 230 -4.15 -12.92 4.73
N LEU A 231 -5.21 -12.86 3.91
CA LEU A 231 -5.52 -11.72 3.05
C LEU A 231 -6.95 -11.26 3.24
N TYR A 232 -7.12 -10.04 3.72
CA TYR A 232 -8.41 -9.37 3.77
C TYR A 232 -8.65 -8.52 2.54
N PHE A 233 -9.85 -8.62 1.97
CA PHE A 233 -10.37 -7.73 0.94
C PHE A 233 -11.73 -7.16 1.40
N GLY A 234 -11.74 -5.87 1.74
CA GLY A 234 -12.94 -5.06 1.91
C GLY A 234 -13.65 -4.84 0.57
N ARG A 235 -14.93 -4.47 0.56
CA ARG A 235 -15.79 -4.51 -0.65
C ARG A 235 -15.74 -3.29 -1.56
N SER A 236 -14.58 -2.64 -1.67
CA SER A 236 -14.40 -1.50 -2.57
C SER A 236 -13.92 -1.92 -3.97
N GLY A 237 -14.13 -1.06 -4.96
CA GLY A 237 -13.55 -1.25 -6.30
C GLY A 237 -12.01 -1.25 -6.30
N ARG A 238 -11.37 -0.60 -5.32
CA ARG A 238 -9.90 -0.57 -5.18
C ARG A 238 -9.35 -1.93 -4.74
N ALA A 239 -10.05 -2.60 -3.82
CA ALA A 239 -9.74 -3.96 -3.43
C ALA A 239 -9.98 -4.96 -4.57
N GLU A 240 -11.01 -4.75 -5.39
CA GLU A 240 -11.24 -5.52 -6.61
C GLU A 240 -10.12 -5.34 -7.64
N SER A 241 -9.66 -4.11 -7.86
CA SER A 241 -8.52 -3.83 -8.74
C SER A 241 -7.29 -4.63 -8.29
N LEU A 242 -6.95 -4.63 -7.00
CA LEU A 242 -5.83 -5.42 -6.49
C LEU A 242 -5.99 -6.91 -6.78
N LEU A 243 -7.17 -7.46 -6.48
CA LEU A 243 -7.44 -8.88 -6.66
C LEU A 243 -7.35 -9.30 -8.15
N ARG A 244 -7.81 -8.44 -9.07
CA ARG A 244 -7.70 -8.68 -10.51
C ARG A 244 -6.25 -8.57 -11.01
N THR A 245 -5.50 -7.55 -10.59
CA THR A 245 -4.08 -7.42 -10.94
C THR A 245 -3.25 -8.58 -10.39
N TRP A 246 -3.53 -9.04 -9.17
CA TRP A 246 -2.86 -10.21 -8.58
C TRP A 246 -3.16 -11.48 -9.37
N GLN A 247 -4.43 -11.74 -9.73
CA GLN A 247 -4.79 -12.90 -10.56
C GLN A 247 -4.11 -12.87 -11.94
N GLN A 248 -4.05 -11.70 -12.60
CA GLN A 248 -3.39 -11.55 -13.90
C GLN A 248 -1.88 -11.81 -13.82
N LEU A 249 -1.19 -11.26 -12.80
CA LEU A 249 0.24 -11.51 -12.59
C LEU A 249 0.51 -12.97 -12.22
N ALA A 250 -0.31 -13.56 -11.34
CA ALA A 250 -0.20 -14.96 -10.94
C ALA A 250 -0.34 -15.93 -12.13
N ALA A 251 -1.31 -15.69 -13.02
CA ALA A 251 -1.51 -16.47 -14.24
C ALA A 251 -0.40 -16.26 -15.28
N SER A 252 0.16 -15.05 -15.35
CA SER A 252 1.21 -14.70 -16.34
C SER A 252 2.61 -15.18 -15.93
N TYR A 253 2.87 -15.31 -14.62
CA TYR A 253 4.18 -15.64 -14.06
C TYR A 253 4.12 -16.81 -13.04
N PRO A 254 3.56 -17.98 -13.40
CA PRO A 254 3.27 -19.07 -12.45
C PRO A 254 4.50 -19.70 -11.79
N ALA A 255 5.71 -19.41 -12.29
CA ALA A 255 6.98 -19.87 -11.70
C ALA A 255 7.57 -18.91 -10.63
N ILE A 256 6.99 -17.72 -10.44
CA ILE A 256 7.43 -16.74 -9.45
C ILE A 256 6.64 -16.94 -8.15
N TRP A 257 7.31 -16.81 -7.00
CA TRP A 257 6.71 -17.07 -5.69
C TRP A 257 5.60 -16.06 -5.35
N GLU A 258 4.60 -16.55 -4.61
CA GLU A 258 3.32 -15.87 -4.40
C GLU A 258 3.47 -14.49 -3.75
N GLY A 259 4.32 -14.39 -2.71
CA GLY A 259 4.52 -13.14 -1.97
C GLY A 259 5.08 -12.00 -2.82
N TYR A 260 5.90 -12.31 -3.85
CA TYR A 260 6.38 -11.29 -4.79
C TYR A 260 5.30 -10.85 -5.78
N LEU A 261 4.52 -11.79 -6.35
CA LEU A 261 3.46 -11.41 -7.29
C LEU A 261 2.36 -10.59 -6.62
N LEU A 262 2.07 -10.85 -5.34
CA LEU A 262 1.19 -10.00 -4.53
C LEU A 262 1.82 -8.62 -4.24
N ASP A 263 3.12 -8.57 -3.96
CA ASP A 263 3.89 -7.34 -3.76
C ASP A 263 3.84 -6.42 -5.01
N GLN A 264 4.06 -6.99 -6.19
CA GLN A 264 3.94 -6.29 -7.46
C GLN A 264 2.49 -5.86 -7.75
N ALA A 265 1.50 -6.72 -7.50
CA ALA A 265 0.09 -6.38 -7.68
C ALA A 265 -0.33 -5.18 -6.81
N TRP A 266 0.12 -5.15 -5.56
CA TRP A 266 -0.11 -4.03 -4.64
C TRP A 266 0.58 -2.76 -5.12
N SER A 267 1.79 -2.86 -5.65
CA SER A 267 2.57 -1.74 -6.17
C SER A 267 1.84 -1.03 -7.32
N LEU A 268 1.47 -1.83 -8.34
CA LEU A 268 0.77 -1.38 -9.54
C LEU A 268 -0.63 -0.85 -9.23
N THR A 269 -1.34 -1.48 -8.29
CA THR A 269 -2.68 -1.00 -7.90
C THR A 269 -2.58 0.32 -7.15
N SER A 270 -1.67 0.42 -6.17
CA SER A 270 -1.55 1.59 -5.30
C SER A 270 -0.96 2.81 -6.00
N SER A 271 -0.34 2.68 -7.18
CA SER A 271 0.08 3.82 -8.01
C SER A 271 -1.06 4.36 -8.87
N GLN A 272 -2.02 3.52 -9.26
CA GLN A 272 -3.16 3.88 -10.11
C GLN A 272 -4.40 4.33 -9.32
N VAL A 273 -4.59 3.81 -8.12
CA VAL A 273 -5.72 4.15 -7.24
C VAL A 273 -5.27 4.35 -5.79
N PRO A 274 -5.96 5.19 -4.99
CA PRO A 274 -5.60 5.42 -3.59
C PRO A 274 -6.04 4.26 -2.71
N LEU A 275 -5.34 3.13 -2.81
CA LEU A 275 -5.61 1.90 -2.08
C LEU A 275 -5.32 2.10 -0.59
N ASP A 276 -6.33 1.93 0.26
CA ASP A 276 -6.21 1.99 1.72
C ASP A 276 -5.81 0.60 2.26
N THR A 277 -4.52 0.47 2.56
CA THR A 277 -3.87 -0.79 2.94
C THR A 277 -3.53 -0.80 4.42
N VAL A 278 -3.86 -1.89 5.09
CA VAL A 278 -3.48 -2.18 6.47
C VAL A 278 -2.43 -3.29 6.52
N TRP A 279 -1.43 -3.12 7.38
CA TRP A 279 -0.37 -4.09 7.61
C TRP A 279 -0.64 -4.85 8.91
N LEU A 280 -1.17 -6.06 8.81
CA LEU A 280 -1.65 -6.81 9.96
C LEU A 280 -0.53 -7.09 10.99
N PRO A 281 -0.83 -7.02 12.30
CA PRO A 281 0.15 -7.33 13.34
C PRO A 281 0.65 -8.77 13.24
N ARG A 282 1.84 -9.01 13.81
CA ARG A 282 2.48 -10.33 13.88
C ARG A 282 1.58 -11.45 14.42
N SER A 283 0.56 -11.14 15.23
CA SER A 283 -0.42 -12.12 15.73
C SER A 283 -1.32 -12.73 14.64
N TYR A 284 -1.44 -12.11 13.46
CA TYR A 284 -2.22 -12.62 12.33
C TYR A 284 -1.38 -13.52 11.40
N HIS A 285 -0.09 -13.69 11.67
CA HIS A 285 0.81 -14.54 10.91
C HIS A 285 1.89 -15.17 11.82
N ALA A 286 1.46 -15.89 12.85
CA ALA A 286 2.37 -16.70 13.66
C ALA A 286 2.41 -18.13 13.12
N LEU A 287 3.61 -18.71 13.01
CA LEU A 287 3.79 -20.13 12.73
C LEU A 287 3.80 -20.94 14.04
N LYS A 288 3.41 -22.21 13.96
CA LYS A 288 3.57 -23.15 15.07
C LYS A 288 5.04 -23.30 15.45
N GLY A 289 5.37 -22.93 16.69
CA GLY A 289 6.76 -22.89 17.19
C GLY A 289 7.38 -21.49 17.27
N ASP A 290 6.78 -20.48 16.64
CA ASP A 290 7.23 -19.09 16.78
C ASP A 290 7.02 -18.57 18.20
N LEU A 291 7.89 -17.65 18.63
CA LEU A 291 7.71 -16.89 19.89
C LEU A 291 6.35 -16.18 19.98
N GLY A 292 5.75 -15.83 18.82
CA GLY A 292 4.43 -15.20 18.72
C GLY A 292 3.25 -16.17 18.84
N ALA A 293 3.45 -17.49 18.71
CA ALA A 293 2.37 -18.48 18.62
C ALA A 293 1.39 -18.46 19.80
N MET A 294 1.86 -18.09 21.00
CA MET A 294 1.05 -17.99 22.21
C MET A 294 0.08 -16.81 22.24
N ARG A 295 0.27 -15.80 21.39
CA ARG A 295 -0.58 -14.60 21.24
C ARG A 295 -1.07 -14.43 19.80
N ALA A 296 -1.17 -15.53 19.07
CA ALA A 296 -1.59 -15.56 17.69
C ALA A 296 -3.11 -15.54 17.60
N THR A 297 -3.69 -14.58 16.88
CA THR A 297 -5.09 -14.61 16.44
C THR A 297 -5.27 -15.75 15.43
N LEU A 298 -4.31 -15.89 14.50
CA LEU A 298 -4.22 -16.96 13.50
C LEU A 298 -2.88 -17.69 13.66
N LEU A 299 -2.95 -19.00 13.92
CA LEU A 299 -1.79 -19.88 14.00
C LEU A 299 -1.72 -20.76 12.75
N HIS A 300 -0.60 -20.72 12.04
CA HIS A 300 -0.35 -21.51 10.83
C HIS A 300 0.53 -22.72 11.17
N ASP A 301 0.07 -23.93 10.84
CA ASP A 301 0.78 -25.18 11.20
C ASP A 301 1.84 -25.61 10.19
N GLN A 302 1.83 -25.06 8.96
CA GLN A 302 2.84 -25.33 7.94
C GLN A 302 4.03 -24.36 8.05
N GLN A 303 5.26 -24.87 7.90
CA GLN A 303 6.44 -24.00 7.70
C GLN A 303 6.32 -23.23 6.38
N THR A 304 6.96 -22.06 6.28
CA THR A 304 7.03 -21.27 5.06
C THR A 304 8.00 -21.89 4.05
N THR A 305 7.56 -22.03 2.81
CA THR A 305 8.32 -22.61 1.70
C THR A 305 8.84 -21.54 0.74
N THR A 306 9.78 -21.92 -0.13
CA THR A 306 10.34 -21.05 -1.19
C THR A 306 9.36 -20.73 -2.33
N LEU A 307 8.15 -21.32 -2.31
CA LEU A 307 7.04 -21.00 -3.22
C LEU A 307 6.17 -19.85 -2.68
N GLU A 308 6.28 -19.56 -1.38
CA GLU A 308 5.51 -18.52 -0.68
C GLU A 308 6.37 -17.29 -0.39
N LEU A 309 7.61 -17.51 0.06
CA LEU A 309 8.60 -16.49 0.40
C LEU A 309 9.89 -16.67 -0.44
N GLY A 310 10.70 -15.61 -0.51
CA GLY A 310 11.92 -15.63 -1.33
C GLY A 310 12.92 -16.71 -0.87
N PRO A 311 13.61 -17.40 -1.81
CA PRO A 311 14.45 -18.56 -1.49
C PRO A 311 15.75 -18.24 -0.73
N ASP A 312 16.13 -16.96 -0.58
CA ASP A 312 17.44 -16.56 -0.06
C ASP A 312 17.38 -15.23 0.71
N PRO A 313 17.83 -15.16 1.98
CA PRO A 313 18.01 -13.91 2.72
C PRO A 313 18.94 -12.88 2.04
N ALA A 314 19.87 -13.32 1.17
CA ALA A 314 20.74 -12.45 0.39
C ALA A 314 20.11 -11.99 -0.94
N PHE A 315 19.07 -12.67 -1.46
CA PHE A 315 18.25 -12.15 -2.56
C PHE A 315 17.53 -10.86 -2.15
N ALA A 316 17.11 -10.76 -0.89
CA ALA A 316 16.64 -9.49 -0.30
C ALA A 316 17.73 -8.39 -0.25
N GLY A 317 19.00 -8.73 -0.49
CA GLY A 317 20.13 -7.82 -0.71
C GLY A 317 20.36 -7.47 -2.19
N ILE A 318 20.07 -8.38 -3.11
CA ILE A 318 20.25 -8.21 -4.57
C ILE A 318 19.10 -7.40 -5.18
N VAL A 319 17.87 -7.59 -4.70
CA VAL A 319 16.71 -6.76 -5.08
C VAL A 319 16.67 -5.45 -4.28
N ARG A 320 17.71 -5.12 -3.49
CA ARG A 320 17.64 -4.08 -2.45
C ARG A 320 17.86 -2.63 -2.93
N ALA A 321 17.04 -2.14 -3.87
CA ALA A 321 17.13 -0.79 -4.44
C ALA A 321 15.92 0.14 -4.11
N ALA A 322 15.67 0.36 -2.81
CA ALA A 322 14.78 1.41 -2.23
C ALA A 322 13.30 1.55 -2.78
N ARG A 323 12.56 2.64 -2.51
CA ARG A 323 11.60 2.75 -1.37
C ARG A 323 10.20 3.23 -1.80
N ARG A 324 9.15 2.49 -1.40
CA ARG A 324 7.73 2.90 -1.22
C ARG A 324 7.22 2.23 0.06
N ALA A 325 6.53 2.92 0.98
CA ALA A 325 6.08 2.35 2.27
C ALA A 325 7.14 1.46 3.00
N GLY A 326 8.43 1.82 2.94
CA GLY A 326 9.55 1.06 3.55
C GLY A 326 10.22 -0.03 2.69
N ARG A 327 9.85 -0.22 1.42
CA ARG A 327 10.38 -1.25 0.49
C ARG A 327 11.83 -1.03 -0.01
N THR A 328 12.34 -2.02 -0.76
CA THR A 328 13.55 -1.90 -1.58
C THR A 328 13.45 -2.68 -2.91
N GLY A 329 13.59 -2.01 -4.07
CA GLY A 329 13.70 -2.59 -5.42
C GLY A 329 13.48 -1.56 -6.56
N ALA A 330 14.07 -1.78 -7.75
CA ALA A 330 13.88 -0.90 -8.91
C ALA A 330 12.39 -0.74 -9.26
N ARG A 331 11.96 0.49 -9.54
CA ARG A 331 10.64 0.95 -9.06
C ARG A 331 9.59 1.13 -10.14
N ASP A 332 8.41 0.60 -9.86
CA ASP A 332 7.15 1.04 -10.46
C ASP A 332 6.97 2.55 -10.35
N ALA A 333 6.18 3.13 -11.26
CA ALA A 333 5.70 4.51 -11.12
C ALA A 333 5.09 4.71 -9.72
N PHE A 334 5.54 5.76 -9.01
CA PHE A 334 5.00 6.13 -7.70
C PHE A 334 3.51 6.44 -7.82
N MET A 335 3.13 7.12 -8.91
CA MET A 335 1.76 7.41 -9.25
C MET A 335 1.56 7.36 -10.77
N VAL A 336 0.42 6.82 -11.18
CA VAL A 336 -0.06 6.79 -12.56
C VAL A 336 -1.35 7.61 -12.61
N MET A 337 -1.45 8.52 -13.57
CA MET A 337 -2.70 9.23 -13.89
C MET A 337 -3.10 8.93 -15.32
N THR A 338 -4.39 8.76 -15.56
CA THR A 338 -4.97 8.72 -16.91
C THR A 338 -5.76 10.00 -17.18
N SER A 339 -5.74 10.48 -18.41
CA SER A 339 -6.54 11.61 -18.87
C SER A 339 -7.77 11.12 -19.66
N LYS A 340 -8.56 12.08 -20.18
CA LYS A 340 -9.66 11.79 -21.12
C LYS A 340 -9.23 11.87 -22.59
N ALA A 341 -7.94 12.03 -22.88
CA ALA A 341 -7.46 12.03 -24.25
C ALA A 341 -7.63 10.63 -24.86
N GLU A 342 -8.17 10.56 -26.08
CA GLU A 342 -8.39 9.29 -26.82
C GLU A 342 -7.08 8.73 -27.44
N THR A 343 -5.94 8.96 -26.77
CA THR A 343 -4.60 8.63 -27.27
C THR A 343 -3.89 7.65 -26.34
N ASP A 344 -3.32 6.57 -26.91
CA ASP A 344 -2.51 5.60 -26.15
C ASP A 344 -1.09 6.14 -25.79
N ASN A 345 -0.80 7.40 -26.12
CA ASN A 345 0.50 8.02 -25.89
C ASN A 345 0.71 8.36 -24.41
N GLY A 346 1.71 7.74 -23.79
CA GLY A 346 2.11 8.03 -22.41
C GLY A 346 3.30 8.98 -22.27
N ILE A 347 3.39 9.64 -21.11
CA ILE A 347 4.54 10.44 -20.68
C ILE A 347 5.02 9.99 -19.30
N ALA A 348 6.31 9.76 -19.17
CA ALA A 348 7.00 9.45 -17.92
C ALA A 348 7.74 10.70 -17.42
N VAL A 349 7.40 11.15 -16.21
CA VAL A 349 8.10 12.21 -15.50
C VAL A 349 8.96 11.58 -14.41
N ILE A 350 10.27 11.79 -14.50
CA ILE A 350 11.28 11.25 -13.58
C ILE A 350 11.78 12.41 -12.72
N LEU A 351 11.40 12.42 -11.44
CA LEU A 351 11.92 13.36 -10.45
C LEU A 351 13.20 12.78 -9.84
N ARG A 352 14.36 13.33 -10.21
CA ARG A 352 15.68 12.91 -9.72
C ARG A 352 16.06 13.55 -8.39
N ASP A 353 17.14 13.06 -7.78
CA ASP A 353 17.79 13.65 -6.60
C ASP A 353 16.89 13.84 -5.37
N VAL A 354 15.83 13.03 -5.23
CA VAL A 354 14.83 13.16 -4.16
C VAL A 354 15.42 12.98 -2.76
N SER A 355 16.51 12.20 -2.60
CA SER A 355 17.17 12.03 -1.30
C SER A 355 18.05 13.22 -0.87
N ALA A 356 18.55 13.99 -1.83
CA ALA A 356 19.42 15.14 -1.60
C ALA A 356 18.63 16.47 -1.54
N SER A 357 17.33 16.42 -1.80
CA SER A 357 16.45 17.58 -1.93
C SER A 357 15.59 17.81 -0.70
N ASP A 358 15.19 19.06 -0.47
CA ASP A 358 14.25 19.43 0.57
C ASP A 358 12.87 18.75 0.39
N ALA A 359 12.23 18.37 1.50
CA ALA A 359 10.96 17.65 1.47
C ALA A 359 9.78 18.51 0.97
N GLY A 360 9.77 19.80 1.31
CA GLY A 360 8.83 20.78 0.77
C GLY A 360 9.04 21.00 -0.73
N ALA A 361 10.29 21.09 -1.19
CA ALA A 361 10.61 21.24 -2.61
C ALA A 361 10.20 20.01 -3.46
N VAL A 362 10.47 18.79 -2.96
CA VAL A 362 10.00 17.54 -3.59
C VAL A 362 8.47 17.54 -3.66
N ALA A 363 7.79 17.87 -2.55
CA ALA A 363 6.35 17.84 -2.49
C ALA A 363 5.70 18.87 -3.45
N ALA A 364 6.19 20.10 -3.46
CA ALA A 364 5.72 21.15 -4.35
C ALA A 364 5.90 20.80 -5.83
N THR A 365 7.00 20.14 -6.21
CA THR A 365 7.18 19.67 -7.60
C THR A 365 6.20 18.54 -7.95
N VAL A 366 5.93 17.60 -7.04
CA VAL A 366 4.90 16.57 -7.23
C VAL A 366 3.50 17.21 -7.38
N GLU A 367 3.12 18.15 -6.51
CA GLU A 367 1.85 18.88 -6.63
C GLU A 367 1.76 19.66 -7.96
N ALA A 368 2.85 20.27 -8.42
CA ALA A 368 2.88 21.05 -9.66
C ALA A 368 2.81 20.18 -10.93
N VAL A 369 3.54 19.07 -11.00
CA VAL A 369 3.48 18.12 -12.13
C VAL A 369 2.09 17.53 -12.27
N THR A 370 1.51 17.08 -11.16
CA THR A 370 0.20 16.41 -11.15
C THR A 370 -0.94 17.40 -11.40
N GLY A 371 -0.85 18.61 -10.86
CA GLY A 371 -1.77 19.72 -11.14
C GLY A 371 -1.71 20.18 -12.61
N ALA A 372 -0.52 20.32 -13.18
CA ALA A 372 -0.35 20.64 -14.61
C ALA A 372 -0.99 19.56 -15.49
N TYR A 373 -0.72 18.27 -15.24
CA TYR A 373 -1.28 17.17 -16.03
C TYR A 373 -2.81 17.07 -15.95
N ALA A 374 -3.39 17.35 -14.78
CA ALA A 374 -4.83 17.40 -14.60
C ALA A 374 -5.49 18.62 -15.27
N THR A 375 -4.74 19.71 -15.46
CA THR A 375 -5.22 20.95 -16.09
C THR A 375 -5.11 20.86 -17.60
N ASP A 376 -3.94 20.49 -18.10
CA ASP A 376 -3.63 20.26 -19.50
C ASP A 376 -2.65 19.08 -19.64
N CYS A 377 -3.19 17.95 -20.10
CA CYS A 377 -2.41 16.73 -20.32
C CYS A 377 -1.55 16.77 -21.60
N GLY A 378 -1.57 17.83 -22.40
CA GLY A 378 -0.77 17.97 -23.63
C GLY A 378 -1.07 16.94 -24.71
N GLY A 379 -2.23 16.27 -24.64
CA GLY A 379 -2.59 15.15 -25.53
C GLY A 379 -2.00 13.79 -25.15
N TYR A 380 -1.40 13.66 -23.96
CA TYR A 380 -0.96 12.37 -23.40
C TYR A 380 -2.11 11.70 -22.62
N GLY A 381 -2.50 10.48 -23.01
CA GLY A 381 -3.54 9.68 -22.34
C GLY A 381 -3.12 9.16 -20.96
N ARG A 382 -1.81 9.08 -20.68
CA ARG A 382 -1.26 8.58 -19.41
C ARG A 382 -0.02 9.37 -18.96
N LEU A 383 0.02 9.70 -17.68
CA LEU A 383 1.21 10.17 -16.96
C LEU A 383 1.68 9.06 -16.01
N GLU A 384 2.99 8.79 -16.01
CA GLU A 384 3.66 8.05 -14.95
C GLU A 384 4.68 8.94 -14.26
N LEU A 385 4.56 9.09 -12.94
CA LEU A 385 5.49 9.86 -12.12
C LEU A 385 6.36 8.91 -11.30
N SER A 386 7.68 8.98 -11.51
CA SER A 386 8.68 8.20 -10.79
C SER A 386 9.52 9.09 -9.88
N LEU A 387 9.67 8.67 -8.62
CA LEU A 387 10.46 9.38 -7.61
C LEU A 387 11.78 8.65 -7.39
N CYS A 388 12.85 9.20 -7.95
CA CYS A 388 14.19 8.63 -7.94
C CYS A 388 15.01 9.27 -6.81
N ALA A 389 15.30 8.47 -5.78
CA ALA A 389 16.08 8.93 -4.63
C ALA A 389 17.58 9.03 -4.97
N TRP A 390 18.05 8.17 -5.87
CA TRP A 390 19.45 8.04 -6.26
C TRP A 390 19.61 8.01 -7.79
N GLN A 391 20.82 8.23 -8.29
CA GLN A 391 21.08 8.27 -9.73
C GLN A 391 20.82 6.92 -10.43
N GLU A 392 21.02 5.80 -9.73
CA GLU A 392 20.70 4.45 -10.23
C GLU A 392 19.19 4.28 -10.47
N ASP A 393 18.34 4.84 -9.60
CA ASP A 393 16.88 4.85 -9.76
C ASP A 393 16.47 5.57 -11.07
N VAL A 394 17.20 6.62 -11.47
CA VAL A 394 16.92 7.42 -12.69
C VAL A 394 17.17 6.59 -13.95
N GLY A 395 18.28 5.84 -13.98
CA GLY A 395 18.63 4.97 -15.11
C GLY A 395 17.55 3.91 -15.34
N ALA A 396 17.16 3.18 -14.29
CA ALA A 396 16.12 2.16 -14.36
C ALA A 396 14.75 2.75 -14.78
N ALA A 397 14.35 3.90 -14.22
CA ALA A 397 13.10 4.57 -14.60
C ALA A 397 13.09 5.02 -16.08
N ARG A 398 14.24 5.49 -16.59
CA ARG A 398 14.40 5.86 -18.01
C ARG A 398 14.28 4.64 -18.92
N GLU A 399 14.91 3.52 -18.56
CA GLU A 399 14.83 2.27 -19.33
C GLU A 399 13.41 1.71 -19.36
N ALA A 400 12.71 1.67 -18.22
CA ALA A 400 11.32 1.22 -18.15
C ALA A 400 10.39 2.09 -19.00
N ALA A 401 10.51 3.42 -18.90
CA ALA A 401 9.74 4.35 -19.71
C ALA A 401 10.04 4.23 -21.22
N ALA A 402 11.29 3.97 -21.60
CA ALA A 402 11.66 3.72 -22.99
C ALA A 402 11.08 2.40 -23.53
N GLN A 403 11.05 1.33 -22.72
CA GLN A 403 10.39 0.07 -23.07
C GLN A 403 8.87 0.25 -23.24
N ALA A 404 8.23 1.05 -22.39
CA ALA A 404 6.84 1.47 -22.51
C ALA A 404 6.58 2.45 -23.68
N ARG A 405 7.63 2.90 -24.39
CA ARG A 405 7.60 3.90 -25.47
C ARG A 405 7.02 5.26 -25.05
N TYR A 406 7.14 5.61 -23.78
CA TYR A 406 6.66 6.89 -23.27
C TYR A 406 7.62 8.03 -23.61
N ARG A 407 7.07 9.24 -23.73
CA ARG A 407 7.91 10.44 -23.72
C ARG A 407 8.56 10.57 -22.34
N ILE A 408 9.86 10.79 -22.27
CA ILE A 408 10.57 10.91 -20.99
C ILE A 408 10.86 12.39 -20.73
N LEU A 409 10.52 12.85 -19.52
CA LEU A 409 10.91 14.16 -18.97
C LEU A 409 11.64 13.93 -17.64
N GLU A 410 12.87 14.44 -17.54
CA GLU A 410 13.65 14.43 -16.30
C GLU A 410 13.65 15.82 -15.69
N ILE A 411 13.23 15.92 -14.43
CA ILE A 411 13.08 17.19 -13.71
C ILE A 411 13.72 17.12 -12.32
N ALA A 412 14.15 18.27 -11.80
CA ALA A 412 14.67 18.39 -10.43
C ALA A 412 13.61 18.96 -9.47
N PRO A 413 13.62 18.59 -8.18
CA PRO A 413 12.83 19.25 -7.15
C PRO A 413 13.06 20.77 -7.14
N GLY A 414 11.99 21.54 -6.97
CA GLY A 414 12.01 23.00 -7.06
C GLY A 414 12.06 23.57 -8.49
N GLN A 415 12.17 22.74 -9.54
CA GLN A 415 12.03 23.21 -10.93
C GLN A 415 10.63 23.79 -11.16
N ARG A 416 10.55 24.97 -11.79
CA ARG A 416 9.27 25.59 -12.13
C ARG A 416 8.56 24.79 -13.21
N ILE A 417 7.40 24.24 -12.87
CA ILE A 417 6.46 23.61 -13.80
C ILE A 417 5.36 24.64 -14.12
N ALA A 418 5.04 24.81 -15.40
CA ALA A 418 3.96 25.69 -15.85
C ALA A 418 2.66 24.88 -16.05
N ASN A 419 1.51 25.54 -16.14
CA ASN A 419 0.22 24.83 -16.31
C ASN A 419 0.10 24.15 -17.68
N ASP A 420 0.77 24.69 -18.70
CA ASP A 420 0.85 24.23 -20.09
C ASP A 420 2.07 23.31 -20.34
N PHE A 421 2.77 22.87 -19.30
CA PHE A 421 4.05 22.15 -19.37
C PHE A 421 4.02 20.94 -20.32
N PHE A 422 2.92 20.16 -20.32
CA PHE A 422 2.78 19.01 -21.20
C PHE A 422 2.49 19.40 -22.66
N ALA A 423 1.67 20.42 -22.90
CA ALA A 423 1.35 20.91 -24.24
C ALA A 423 2.55 21.57 -24.93
N ALA A 424 3.37 22.32 -24.16
CA ALA A 424 4.63 22.87 -24.65
C ALA A 424 5.59 21.75 -25.12
N HIS A 425 5.77 20.70 -24.31
CA HIS A 425 6.63 19.57 -24.65
C HIS A 425 6.11 18.70 -25.80
N ALA A 426 4.80 18.58 -25.97
CA ALA A 426 4.22 17.95 -27.16
C ALA A 426 4.50 18.75 -28.44
N SER A 427 4.40 20.09 -28.35
CA SER A 427 4.60 21.01 -29.49
C SER A 427 6.06 21.04 -29.97
N ASP A 428 7.02 21.12 -29.05
CA ASP A 428 8.45 21.06 -29.38
C ASP A 428 8.81 19.78 -30.14
N ASN A 429 8.17 18.66 -29.77
CA ASN A 429 8.41 17.38 -30.41
C ASN A 429 7.85 17.34 -31.84
N ALA A 430 6.67 17.92 -32.10
CA ALA A 430 6.11 18.04 -33.44
C ALA A 430 7.03 18.86 -34.36
N VAL A 431 7.62 19.95 -33.86
CA VAL A 431 8.59 20.78 -34.60
C VAL A 431 9.89 20.01 -34.88
N MET A 432 10.41 19.26 -33.91
CA MET A 432 11.60 18.41 -34.11
C MET A 432 11.35 17.28 -35.13
N THR A 433 10.20 16.59 -35.05
CA THR A 433 9.85 15.53 -36.00
C THR A 433 9.64 16.09 -37.41
N ALA A 434 8.99 17.24 -37.55
CA ALA A 434 8.84 17.91 -38.85
C ALA A 434 10.18 18.26 -39.50
N ARG A 435 11.15 18.78 -38.72
CA ARG A 435 12.52 19.08 -39.20
C ARG A 435 13.34 17.86 -39.60
N HIS A 436 13.03 16.67 -39.07
CA HIS A 436 13.68 15.43 -39.46
C HIS A 436 13.04 14.76 -40.69
N LEU A 437 11.77 15.01 -40.96
CA LEU A 437 11.06 14.51 -42.15
C LEU A 437 11.15 15.47 -43.35
N PHE A 438 11.34 16.77 -43.09
CA PHE A 438 11.52 17.82 -44.08
C PHE A 438 12.73 18.70 -43.69
N PRO A 439 13.96 18.29 -44.07
CA PRO A 439 15.19 19.05 -43.81
C PRO A 439 15.31 20.31 -44.69
#